data_AF-A0A7W3VK04-F1
#
_entry.id   AF-A0A7W3VK04-F1
#
_cell.length_a   1.000
_cell.length_b   1.000
_cell.length_c   1.000
_cell.angle_alpha   90.00
_cell.angle_beta   90.00
_cell.angle_gamma   90.00
#
_symmetry.space_group_name_H-M   'P 1'
#
loop_
_entity.id
_entity.type
_entity.pdbx_description
1 polymer ?
#
loop_
_entity_poly.entity_id
_entity_poly.type
_entity_poly.pdbx_seq_one_letter_code
_entity_poly.pdbx_strand_id
1 'polypeptide(L)'
;MKKYNLQTLLVLLFLSLISTEIQAQNQSFGQKIGVLMYEMTTSNPDPIKIEQLLQTLDIDDKEVKTGQLSYSIFDGFDGDKMYYIPFTTAEESRFTVEQLKQDEQLYFGVQFLLKSSYNISKDGQITYNDSKYAYNVHYEELLPLCTTPMKYKNGSGNNPNSPLLSCIYTNPDSKKRMMYWVVFEKPIGDTQSNTIKEIKFQSIELWQK
;
A
#
# COMPACT_ATOMS: atom_id res chain seq x y z
N MET A 1 50.82 24.43 22.82
CA MET A 1 49.83 24.19 21.75
C MET A 1 50.13 22.85 21.09
N LYS A 2 49.27 21.83 21.27
CA LYS A 2 49.49 20.49 20.69
C LYS A 2 49.30 20.58 19.17
N LYS A 3 50.33 20.19 18.41
CA LYS A 3 50.27 20.07 16.94
C LYS A 3 49.46 18.82 16.62
N TYR A 4 48.21 18.98 16.18
CA TYR A 4 47.45 17.87 15.63
C TYR A 4 48.09 17.46 14.31
N ASN A 5 48.41 16.17 14.18
CA ASN A 5 49.09 15.62 13.02
C ASN A 5 48.09 15.63 11.85
N LEU A 6 48.48 16.20 10.70
CA LEU A 6 47.60 16.38 9.53
C LEU A 6 46.96 15.06 9.07
N GLN A 7 47.65 13.94 9.30
CA GLN A 7 47.15 12.59 9.06
C GLN A 7 45.96 12.20 9.96
N THR A 8 45.94 12.63 11.22
CA THR A 8 44.83 12.37 12.15
C THR A 8 43.57 13.16 11.76
N LEU A 9 43.76 14.36 11.20
CA LEU A 9 42.68 15.19 10.68
C LEU A 9 42.06 14.59 9.41
N LEU A 10 42.90 14.06 8.51
CA LEU A 10 42.47 13.37 7.29
C LEU A 10 41.70 12.07 7.57
N VAL A 11 42.12 11.28 8.57
CA VAL A 11 41.42 10.06 8.97
C VAL A 11 40.03 10.37 9.56
N LEU A 12 39.91 11.43 10.37
CA LEU A 12 38.61 11.88 10.89
C LEU A 12 37.66 12.37 9.80
N LEU A 13 38.19 13.07 8.78
CA LEU A 13 37.41 13.53 7.62
C LEU A 13 36.96 12.38 6.72
N PHE A 14 37.78 11.33 6.60
CA PHE A 14 37.42 10.11 5.85
C PHE A 14 36.34 9.30 6.58
N LEU A 15 36.40 9.22 7.92
CA LEU A 15 35.37 8.53 8.73
C LEU A 15 34.01 9.23 8.72
N SER A 16 33.97 10.56 8.59
CA SER A 16 32.70 11.32 8.47
C SER A 16 32.07 11.28 7.07
N LEU A 17 32.86 10.95 6.04
CA LEU A 17 32.37 10.82 4.65
C LEU A 17 31.77 9.44 4.36
N ILE A 18 32.11 8.41 5.15
CA ILE A 18 31.53 7.06 5.01
C ILE A 18 30.16 6.97 5.72
N SER A 19 29.85 7.89 6.63
CA SER A 19 28.60 7.91 7.39
C SER A 19 27.42 8.62 6.72
N THR A 20 27.56 9.11 5.48
CA THR A 20 26.46 9.76 4.75
C THR A 20 25.82 8.90 3.67
N GLU A 21 26.10 7.59 3.64
CA GLU A 21 25.13 6.63 3.11
C GLU A 21 23.94 6.58 4.07
N ILE A 22 23.10 7.61 3.98
CA ILE A 22 21.71 7.55 4.39
C ILE A 22 21.17 6.31 3.66
N GLN A 23 21.00 5.21 4.39
CA GLN A 23 20.08 4.16 4.01
C GLN A 23 18.73 4.86 3.78
N ALA A 24 18.45 5.25 2.54
CA ALA A 24 17.09 5.26 2.07
C ALA A 24 16.62 3.82 2.26
N GLN A 25 16.03 3.53 3.41
CA GLN A 25 15.37 2.26 3.63
C GLN A 25 14.31 2.18 2.54
N ASN A 26 14.58 1.37 1.51
CA ASN A 26 13.60 1.06 0.49
C ASN A 26 12.37 0.51 1.23
N GLN A 27 11.31 1.32 1.28
CA GLN A 27 10.06 0.89 1.90
C GLN A 27 9.50 -0.29 1.12
N SER A 28 9.09 -1.33 1.83
CA SER A 28 8.40 -2.46 1.20
C SER A 28 7.07 -2.01 0.60
N PHE A 29 6.53 -2.78 -0.34
CA PHE A 29 5.23 -2.44 -0.92
C PHE A 29 4.12 -2.40 0.15
N GLY A 30 4.12 -3.33 1.12
CA GLY A 30 3.18 -3.32 2.25
C GLY A 30 3.27 -2.04 3.08
N GLN A 31 4.48 -1.51 3.32
CA GLN A 31 4.67 -0.23 4.00
C GLN A 31 4.11 0.94 3.19
N LYS A 32 4.36 0.98 1.87
CA LYS A 32 3.80 2.02 0.99
C LYS A 32 2.27 2.02 1.00
N ILE A 33 1.64 0.84 0.99
CA ILE A 33 0.18 0.70 1.13
C ILE A 33 -0.31 1.25 2.48
N GLY A 34 0.40 0.95 3.58
CA GLY A 34 0.08 1.49 4.89
C GLY A 34 0.15 3.02 4.95
N VAL A 35 1.20 3.61 4.36
CA VAL A 35 1.34 5.08 4.25
C VAL A 35 0.21 5.66 3.40
N LEU A 36 -0.13 5.04 2.27
CA LEU A 36 -1.19 5.51 1.41
C LEU A 36 -2.55 5.53 2.12
N MET A 37 -2.90 4.46 2.85
CA MET A 37 -4.11 4.41 3.67
C MET A 37 -4.10 5.48 4.77
N TYR A 38 -2.95 5.70 5.42
CA TYR A 38 -2.81 6.75 6.43
C TYR A 38 -3.09 8.14 5.83
N GLU A 39 -2.44 8.52 4.74
CA GLU A 39 -2.60 9.84 4.13
C GLU A 39 -4.04 10.09 3.65
N MET A 40 -4.64 9.10 2.99
CA MET A 40 -6.02 9.19 2.48
C MET A 40 -7.08 9.25 3.59
N THR A 41 -6.73 8.87 4.81
CA THR A 41 -7.62 8.91 5.97
C THR A 41 -7.29 10.04 6.93
N THR A 42 -6.38 10.95 6.61
CA THR A 42 -6.18 12.15 7.44
C THR A 42 -7.45 13.03 7.45
N SER A 43 -7.56 13.95 8.41
CA SER A 43 -8.71 14.86 8.49
C SER A 43 -8.85 15.71 7.21
N ASN A 44 -7.71 16.15 6.67
CA ASN A 44 -7.59 16.90 5.42
C ASN A 44 -6.54 16.21 4.52
N PRO A 45 -6.94 15.20 3.73
CA PRO A 45 -6.02 14.51 2.81
C PRO A 45 -5.40 15.49 1.82
N ASP A 46 -4.09 15.39 1.61
CA ASP A 46 -3.34 16.17 0.63
C ASP A 46 -3.24 15.40 -0.70
N PRO A 47 -3.98 15.82 -1.75
CA PRO A 47 -3.96 15.13 -3.04
C PRO A 47 -2.59 15.11 -3.70
N ILE A 48 -1.76 16.15 -3.49
CA ILE A 48 -0.43 16.25 -4.09
C ILE A 48 0.48 15.20 -3.48
N LYS A 49 0.46 15.06 -2.15
CA LYS A 49 1.23 14.05 -1.44
C LYS A 49 0.78 12.62 -1.81
N ILE A 50 -0.52 12.40 -1.95
CA ILE A 50 -1.09 11.11 -2.39
C ILE A 50 -0.61 10.78 -3.83
N GLU A 51 -0.68 11.74 -4.75
CA GLU A 51 -0.18 11.58 -6.12
C GLU A 51 1.31 11.23 -6.15
N GLN A 52 2.13 11.94 -5.36
CA GLN A 52 3.56 11.65 -5.24
C GLN A 52 3.82 10.23 -4.71
N LEU A 53 3.07 9.79 -3.70
CA LEU A 53 3.19 8.41 -3.19
C LEU A 53 2.85 7.38 -4.27
N LEU A 54 1.78 7.61 -5.04
CA LEU A 54 1.38 6.72 -6.15
C LEU A 54 2.44 6.67 -7.25
N GLN A 55 3.11 7.79 -7.55
CA GLN A 55 4.22 7.83 -8.51
C GLN A 55 5.45 7.03 -8.04
N THR A 56 5.60 6.73 -6.75
CA THR A 56 6.65 5.83 -6.25
C THR A 56 6.31 4.34 -6.37
N LEU A 57 5.10 4.02 -6.86
CA LEU A 57 4.66 2.66 -7.15
C LEU A 57 4.95 2.38 -8.63
N ASP A 58 6.22 2.22 -8.97
CA ASP A 58 6.66 1.88 -10.33
C ASP A 58 6.10 0.49 -10.72
N ILE A 59 5.00 0.41 -11.48
CA ILE A 59 4.48 -0.88 -12.02
C ILE A 59 5.03 -1.08 -13.42
N ASP A 60 5.73 -2.18 -13.67
CA ASP A 60 6.07 -2.69 -15.01
C ASP A 60 6.63 -1.62 -15.97
N ASP A 61 7.44 -0.68 -15.47
CA ASP A 61 7.99 0.47 -16.20
C ASP A 61 6.92 1.38 -16.86
N LYS A 62 5.70 1.38 -16.33
CA LYS A 62 4.60 2.20 -16.81
C LYS A 62 4.42 3.44 -15.94
N GLU A 63 4.25 4.56 -16.64
CA GLU A 63 3.97 5.83 -16.00
C GLU A 63 2.54 5.86 -15.45
N VAL A 64 2.40 6.33 -14.21
CA VAL A 64 1.11 6.67 -13.62
C VAL A 64 0.47 7.79 -14.42
N LYS A 65 -0.74 7.56 -14.92
CA LYS A 65 -1.56 8.55 -15.61
C LYS A 65 -2.58 9.13 -14.67
N THR A 66 -2.98 10.35 -14.98
CA THR A 66 -4.02 11.08 -14.27
C THR A 66 -5.08 11.54 -15.25
N GLY A 67 -6.34 11.35 -14.90
CA GLY A 67 -7.49 11.76 -15.70
C GLY A 67 -8.63 12.27 -14.82
N GLN A 68 -9.63 12.87 -15.46
CA GLN A 68 -10.89 13.19 -14.79
C GLN A 68 -11.75 11.93 -14.69
N LEU A 69 -12.43 11.75 -13.56
CA LEU A 69 -13.49 10.76 -13.45
C LEU A 69 -14.69 11.23 -14.27
N SER A 70 -15.07 10.47 -15.29
CA SER A 70 -16.22 10.82 -16.13
C SER A 70 -17.56 10.60 -15.42
N TYR A 71 -17.59 9.72 -14.41
CA TYR A 71 -18.71 9.44 -13.53
C TYR A 71 -18.20 8.73 -12.27
N SER A 72 -18.92 8.85 -11.15
CA SER A 72 -18.71 8.03 -9.96
C SER A 72 -19.64 6.82 -10.00
N ILE A 73 -19.13 5.63 -9.62
CA ILE A 73 -19.98 4.45 -9.39
C ILE A 73 -20.69 4.49 -8.02
N PHE A 74 -20.27 5.41 -7.15
CA PHE A 74 -20.85 5.61 -5.83
C PHE A 74 -21.84 6.76 -5.90
N ASP A 75 -23.12 6.45 -5.71
CA ASP A 75 -24.19 7.46 -5.69
C ASP A 75 -23.86 8.59 -4.71
N GLY A 76 -24.19 9.84 -5.05
CA GLY A 76 -24.05 10.98 -4.14
C GLY A 76 -22.62 11.47 -3.92
N PHE A 77 -21.64 10.93 -4.66
CA PHE A 77 -20.28 11.45 -4.74
C PHE A 77 -20.01 11.96 -6.15
N ASP A 78 -19.36 13.11 -6.24
CA ASP A 78 -18.83 13.63 -7.50
C ASP A 78 -17.46 13.01 -7.75
N GLY A 79 -17.26 12.47 -8.95
CA GLY A 79 -15.94 12.03 -9.41
C GLY A 79 -15.05 13.24 -9.68
N ASP A 80 -13.89 13.31 -9.04
CA ASP A 80 -12.93 14.40 -9.25
C ASP A 80 -11.76 13.92 -10.12
N LYS A 81 -10.93 13.00 -9.59
CA LYS A 81 -9.69 12.58 -10.23
C LYS A 81 -9.54 11.07 -10.23
N MET A 82 -8.95 10.53 -11.29
CA MET A 82 -8.52 9.14 -11.38
C MET A 82 -7.01 9.08 -11.59
N TYR A 83 -6.32 8.31 -10.76
CA TYR A 83 -4.93 7.92 -11.00
C TYR A 83 -4.91 6.45 -11.42
N TYR A 84 -4.20 6.11 -12.48
CA TYR A 84 -4.20 4.75 -12.98
C TYR A 84 -2.94 4.43 -13.77
N ILE A 85 -2.63 3.16 -13.87
CA ILE A 85 -1.63 2.67 -14.82
C ILE A 85 -2.35 1.99 -15.99
N PRO A 86 -2.03 2.37 -17.25
CA PRO A 86 -2.67 1.78 -18.42
C PRO A 86 -2.31 0.30 -18.53
N PHE A 87 -3.28 -0.51 -18.93
CA PHE A 87 -3.11 -1.95 -19.12
C PHE A 87 -3.73 -2.37 -20.45
N THR A 88 -3.11 -3.35 -21.11
CA THR A 88 -3.61 -3.87 -22.39
C THR A 88 -4.34 -5.19 -22.24
N THR A 89 -4.01 -5.96 -21.21
CA THR A 89 -4.61 -7.26 -20.90
C THR A 89 -5.14 -7.28 -19.47
N ALA A 90 -6.02 -8.24 -19.19
CA ALA A 90 -6.59 -8.43 -17.85
C ALA A 90 -5.56 -8.97 -16.83
N GLU A 91 -4.48 -9.59 -17.31
CA GLU A 91 -3.47 -10.25 -16.47
C GLU A 91 -2.30 -9.34 -16.10
N GLU A 92 -2.24 -8.13 -16.68
CA GLU A 92 -1.24 -7.14 -16.32
C GLU A 92 -1.50 -6.58 -14.93
N SER A 93 -0.41 -6.38 -14.19
CA SER A 93 -0.45 -5.64 -12.94
C SER A 93 -0.96 -4.22 -13.24
N ARG A 94 -1.87 -3.73 -12.39
CA ARG A 94 -2.44 -2.40 -12.54
C ARG A 94 -2.93 -1.86 -11.21
N PHE A 95 -3.05 -0.56 -11.13
CA PHE A 95 -3.82 0.06 -10.08
C PHE A 95 -4.76 1.14 -10.61
N THR A 96 -5.79 1.40 -9.83
CA THR A 96 -6.71 2.51 -10.01
C THR A 96 -6.99 3.16 -8.66
N VAL A 97 -6.89 4.48 -8.61
CA VAL A 97 -7.28 5.31 -7.45
C VAL A 97 -8.30 6.32 -7.92
N GLU A 98 -9.49 6.23 -7.37
CA GLU A 98 -10.57 7.20 -7.52
C GLU A 98 -10.52 8.18 -6.35
N GLN A 99 -10.37 9.46 -6.66
CA GLN A 99 -10.58 10.56 -5.73
C GLN A 99 -11.98 11.11 -5.96
N LEU A 100 -12.81 10.99 -4.93
CA LEU A 100 -14.21 11.35 -4.93
C LEU A 100 -14.43 12.51 -3.96
N LYS A 101 -15.42 13.34 -4.26
CA LYS A 101 -15.77 14.48 -3.42
C LYS A 101 -17.26 14.45 -3.07
N GLN A 102 -17.55 14.73 -1.80
CA GLN A 102 -18.90 15.04 -1.34
C GLN A 102 -18.78 16.22 -0.40
N ASP A 103 -19.54 17.28 -0.69
CA ASP A 103 -19.38 18.58 -0.07
C ASP A 103 -17.92 19.07 -0.15
N GLU A 104 -17.29 19.40 0.98
CA GLU A 104 -15.88 19.81 1.06
C GLU A 104 -14.94 18.66 1.44
N GLN A 105 -15.43 17.42 1.50
CA GLN A 105 -14.65 16.26 1.94
C GLN A 105 -14.20 15.39 0.77
N LEU A 106 -12.99 14.85 0.90
CA LEU A 106 -12.39 13.90 -0.04
C LEU A 106 -12.51 12.47 0.47
N TYR A 107 -12.83 11.58 -0.46
CA TYR A 107 -12.96 10.14 -0.25
C TYR A 107 -12.19 9.40 -1.34
N PHE A 108 -11.74 8.19 -1.04
CA PHE A 108 -10.87 7.44 -1.93
C PHE A 108 -11.35 6.02 -2.12
N GLY A 109 -11.28 5.54 -3.36
CA GLY A 109 -11.41 4.13 -3.72
C GLY A 109 -10.14 3.68 -4.42
N VAL A 110 -9.50 2.61 -3.92
CA VAL A 110 -8.21 2.14 -4.42
C VAL A 110 -8.26 0.65 -4.71
N GLN A 111 -7.76 0.24 -5.86
CA GLN A 111 -7.61 -1.16 -6.25
C GLN A 111 -6.23 -1.38 -6.88
N PHE A 112 -5.50 -2.37 -6.38
CA PHE A 112 -4.30 -2.93 -6.98
C PHE A 112 -4.61 -4.35 -7.43
N LEU A 113 -4.44 -4.64 -8.71
CA LEU A 113 -4.39 -6.00 -9.23
C LEU A 113 -2.93 -6.35 -9.48
N LEU A 114 -2.46 -7.41 -8.84
CA LEU A 114 -1.04 -7.77 -8.76
C LEU A 114 -0.88 -9.29 -8.62
N LYS A 115 0.35 -9.80 -8.62
CA LYS A 115 0.61 -11.23 -8.45
C LYS A 115 1.84 -11.49 -7.58
N SER A 116 1.71 -11.19 -6.29
CA SER A 116 2.78 -11.42 -5.33
C SER A 116 2.72 -12.85 -4.79
N SER A 117 3.52 -13.74 -5.36
CA SER A 117 3.65 -15.14 -4.90
C SER A 117 4.88 -15.31 -4.02
N TYR A 118 4.69 -15.91 -2.84
CA TYR A 118 5.73 -16.08 -1.84
C TYR A 118 5.69 -17.44 -1.14
N ASN A 119 6.82 -17.80 -0.55
CA ASN A 119 6.99 -18.95 0.34
C ASN A 119 7.69 -18.52 1.63
N ILE A 120 7.24 -19.05 2.76
CA ILE A 120 7.86 -18.86 4.07
C ILE A 120 8.50 -20.19 4.48
N SER A 121 9.83 -20.20 4.57
CA SER A 121 10.59 -21.36 5.02
C SER A 121 10.41 -21.60 6.53
N LYS A 122 10.88 -22.75 7.01
CA LYS A 122 10.72 -23.17 8.42
C LYS A 122 11.37 -22.22 9.43
N ASP A 123 12.37 -21.45 9.01
CA ASP A 123 13.06 -20.43 9.79
C ASP A 123 12.40 -19.04 9.69
N GLY A 124 11.28 -18.93 8.96
CA GLY A 124 10.54 -17.69 8.77
C GLY A 124 11.09 -16.80 7.65
N GLN A 125 12.09 -17.25 6.88
CA GLN A 125 12.58 -16.47 5.74
C GLN A 125 11.55 -16.47 4.60
N ILE A 126 11.23 -15.27 4.10
CA ILE A 126 10.33 -15.09 2.96
C ILE A 126 11.13 -15.10 1.66
N THR A 127 10.69 -15.92 0.71
CA THR A 127 11.21 -15.92 -0.66
C THR A 127 10.06 -15.67 -1.63
N TYR A 128 10.21 -14.65 -2.48
CA TYR A 128 9.27 -14.35 -3.55
C TYR A 128 9.61 -15.14 -4.81
N ASN A 129 8.60 -15.57 -5.57
CA ASN A 129 8.81 -16.30 -6.83
C ASN A 129 9.54 -15.44 -7.87
N ASP A 130 9.24 -14.13 -7.91
CA ASP A 130 10.00 -13.14 -8.63
C ASP A 130 10.59 -12.15 -7.62
N SER A 131 11.89 -12.22 -7.36
CA SER A 131 12.55 -11.37 -6.36
C SER A 131 12.62 -9.89 -6.75
N LYS A 132 12.44 -9.56 -8.03
CA LYS A 132 12.49 -8.18 -8.54
C LYS A 132 11.11 -7.56 -8.73
N TYR A 133 10.04 -8.32 -8.50
CA TYR A 133 8.68 -7.82 -8.64
C TYR A 133 8.40 -6.69 -7.64
N ALA A 134 8.03 -5.52 -8.15
CA ALA A 134 7.87 -4.29 -7.37
C ALA A 134 6.77 -4.37 -6.30
N TYR A 135 5.81 -5.28 -6.47
CA TYR A 135 4.65 -5.47 -5.58
C TYR A 135 4.79 -6.68 -4.66
N ASN A 136 6.02 -7.18 -4.50
CA ASN A 136 6.31 -8.21 -3.53
C ASN A 136 5.85 -7.78 -2.14
N VAL A 137 4.89 -8.54 -1.63
CA VAL A 137 4.27 -8.39 -0.32
C VAL A 137 3.69 -9.73 0.11
N HIS A 138 3.60 -9.94 1.41
CA HIS A 138 3.07 -11.16 2.02
C HIS A 138 2.08 -10.84 3.14
N TYR A 139 1.38 -11.85 3.63
CA TYR A 139 0.30 -11.70 4.61
C TYR A 139 0.74 -10.95 5.89
N GLU A 140 1.90 -11.28 6.45
CA GLU A 140 2.41 -10.74 7.70
C GLU A 140 2.76 -9.24 7.60
N GLU A 141 3.11 -8.74 6.41
CA GLU A 141 3.28 -7.30 6.16
C GLU A 141 1.95 -6.54 6.12
N LEU A 142 0.87 -7.19 5.69
CA LEU A 142 -0.44 -6.59 5.45
C LEU A 142 -1.39 -6.71 6.63
N LEU A 143 -1.23 -7.76 7.44
CA LEU A 143 -2.06 -8.02 8.62
C LEU A 143 -2.04 -6.86 9.64
N PRO A 144 -0.90 -6.21 9.95
CA PRO A 144 -0.87 -5.09 10.90
C PRO A 144 -1.73 -3.88 10.48
N LEU A 145 -2.04 -3.75 9.19
CA LEU A 145 -2.93 -2.70 8.67
C LEU A 145 -4.41 -2.99 9.00
N CYS A 146 -4.73 -4.24 9.37
CA CYS A 146 -6.05 -4.63 9.83
C CYS A 146 -6.27 -4.20 11.30
N THR A 147 -6.87 -3.03 11.51
CA THR A 147 -7.21 -2.57 12.88
C THR A 147 -8.41 -3.30 13.48
N THR A 148 -9.37 -3.70 12.66
CA THR A 148 -10.57 -4.43 13.11
C THR A 148 -11.05 -5.37 12.01
N PRO A 149 -11.18 -6.68 12.25
CA PRO A 149 -11.79 -7.58 11.28
C PRO A 149 -13.24 -7.18 10.99
N MET A 150 -13.63 -7.18 9.71
CA MET A 150 -15.02 -6.92 9.33
C MET A 150 -15.94 -8.04 9.82
N LYS A 151 -17.24 -7.77 9.99
CA LYS A 151 -18.25 -8.78 10.29
C LYS A 151 -19.26 -8.85 9.16
N TYR A 152 -19.60 -10.05 8.74
CA TYR A 152 -20.58 -10.33 7.69
C TYR A 152 -21.77 -11.09 8.28
N LYS A 153 -22.91 -11.07 7.59
CA LYS A 153 -24.13 -11.77 8.04
C LYS A 153 -23.91 -13.26 8.32
N ASN A 154 -23.02 -13.91 7.57
CA ASN A 154 -22.76 -15.35 7.64
C ASN A 154 -21.30 -15.70 8.03
N GLY A 155 -20.55 -14.78 8.66
CA GLY A 155 -19.18 -15.05 9.07
C GLY A 155 -18.41 -13.81 9.53
N SER A 156 -17.17 -14.00 9.96
CA SER A 156 -16.22 -12.91 10.24
C SER A 156 -15.26 -12.72 9.07
N GLY A 157 -14.78 -11.49 8.90
CA GLY A 157 -13.54 -11.21 8.18
C GLY A 157 -12.39 -12.01 8.79
N ASN A 158 -11.38 -12.28 7.96
CA ASN A 158 -10.17 -13.02 8.32
C ASN A 158 -10.42 -14.46 8.82
N ASN A 159 -11.45 -15.12 8.29
CA ASN A 159 -11.58 -16.57 8.50
C ASN A 159 -10.35 -17.29 7.89
N PRO A 160 -9.61 -18.11 8.64
CA PRO A 160 -8.42 -18.82 8.13
C PRO A 160 -8.69 -19.70 6.90
N ASN A 161 -9.94 -20.18 6.75
CA ASN A 161 -10.37 -21.00 5.62
C ASN A 161 -10.83 -20.16 4.41
N SER A 162 -10.86 -18.83 4.54
CA SER A 162 -11.24 -17.91 3.47
C SER A 162 -10.00 -17.41 2.74
N PRO A 163 -10.04 -17.22 1.40
CA PRO A 163 -8.99 -16.56 0.63
C PRO A 163 -9.01 -15.02 0.78
N LEU A 164 -9.68 -14.48 1.79
CA LEU A 164 -9.93 -13.05 1.94
C LEU A 164 -9.54 -12.58 3.34
N LEU A 165 -8.54 -11.70 3.40
CA LEU A 165 -8.37 -10.78 4.53
C LEU A 165 -9.39 -9.65 4.32
N SER A 166 -10.26 -9.42 5.30
CA SER A 166 -11.23 -8.33 5.25
C SER A 166 -11.33 -7.61 6.58
N CYS A 167 -11.01 -6.33 6.53
CA CYS A 167 -10.76 -5.52 7.70
C CYS A 167 -11.21 -4.08 7.51
N ILE A 168 -11.28 -3.39 8.63
CA ILE A 168 -11.26 -1.96 8.71
C ILE A 168 -9.84 -1.54 9.11
N TYR A 169 -9.27 -0.61 8.36
CA TYR A 169 -8.17 0.23 8.81
C TYR A 169 -8.75 1.46 9.50
N THR A 170 -8.20 1.83 10.66
CA THR A 170 -8.58 3.03 11.41
C THR A 170 -7.34 3.88 11.56
N ASN A 171 -7.37 5.09 11.01
CA ASN A 171 -6.28 6.03 11.16
C ASN A 171 -6.06 6.32 12.66
N PRO A 172 -4.84 6.17 13.19
CA PRO A 172 -4.58 6.36 14.61
C PRO A 172 -4.83 7.80 15.06
N ASP A 173 -4.70 8.78 14.17
CA ASP A 173 -4.77 10.21 14.49
C ASP A 173 -6.17 10.78 14.22
N SER A 174 -6.70 10.60 13.01
CA SER A 174 -7.98 11.19 12.60
C SER A 174 -9.20 10.36 13.00
N LYS A 175 -8.99 9.07 13.33
CA LYS A 175 -10.05 8.06 13.54
C LYS A 175 -10.94 7.78 12.33
N LYS A 176 -10.67 8.38 11.16
CA LYS A 176 -11.33 8.00 9.90
C LYS A 176 -10.98 6.56 9.55
N ARG A 177 -11.90 5.90 8.85
CA ARG A 177 -11.84 4.46 8.61
C ARG A 177 -11.90 4.15 7.13
N MET A 178 -11.14 3.14 6.72
CA MET A 178 -11.23 2.54 5.40
C MET A 178 -11.59 1.07 5.54
N MET A 179 -12.46 0.60 4.66
CA MET A 179 -12.57 -0.83 4.43
C MET A 179 -11.37 -1.27 3.60
N TYR A 180 -10.80 -2.42 3.95
CA TYR A 180 -9.55 -2.94 3.42
C TYR A 180 -9.68 -4.44 3.18
N TRP A 181 -9.36 -4.87 1.97
CA TRP A 181 -9.42 -6.25 1.51
C TRP A 181 -8.14 -6.66 0.83
N VAL A 182 -7.72 -7.90 1.09
CA VAL A 182 -6.63 -8.54 0.37
C VAL A 182 -7.12 -9.92 -0.07
N VAL A 183 -7.04 -10.18 -1.38
CA VAL A 183 -7.47 -11.44 -1.98
C VAL A 183 -6.25 -12.31 -2.24
N PHE A 184 -6.32 -13.53 -1.73
CA PHE A 184 -5.31 -14.56 -1.86
C PHE A 184 -5.78 -15.68 -2.79
N GLU A 185 -4.86 -16.41 -3.43
CA GLU A 185 -5.22 -17.61 -4.21
C GLU A 185 -5.68 -18.77 -3.32
N LYS A 186 -5.08 -18.89 -2.14
CA LYS A 186 -5.38 -19.92 -1.16
C LYS A 186 -5.93 -19.29 0.13
N PRO A 187 -6.57 -20.09 1.01
CA PRO A 187 -7.00 -19.60 2.32
C PRO A 187 -5.89 -18.86 3.07
N ILE A 188 -6.22 -17.79 3.77
CA ILE A 188 -5.22 -16.98 4.51
C ILE A 188 -4.54 -17.76 5.64
N GLY A 189 -5.12 -18.87 6.08
CA GLY A 189 -4.50 -19.81 7.02
C GLY A 189 -3.38 -20.67 6.42
N ASP A 190 -3.23 -20.71 5.08
CA ASP A 190 -2.06 -21.29 4.43
C ASP A 190 -0.90 -20.28 4.47
N THR A 191 -0.20 -20.27 5.61
CA THR A 191 0.90 -19.33 5.89
C THR A 191 2.23 -19.74 5.27
N GLN A 192 2.36 -20.97 4.75
CA GLN A 192 3.63 -21.44 4.18
C GLN A 192 3.84 -20.97 2.74
N SER A 193 2.78 -20.86 1.95
CA SER A 193 2.90 -20.37 0.57
C SER A 193 1.57 -19.83 0.06
N ASN A 194 1.58 -18.62 -0.49
CA ASN A 194 0.37 -18.04 -1.06
C ASN A 194 0.70 -17.06 -2.19
N THR A 195 -0.34 -16.64 -2.90
CA THR A 195 -0.29 -15.59 -3.91
C THR A 195 -1.33 -14.54 -3.55
N ILE A 196 -0.90 -13.29 -3.38
CA ILE A 196 -1.82 -12.15 -3.30
C ILE A 196 -2.13 -11.73 -4.74
N LYS A 197 -3.42 -11.56 -5.04
CA LYS A 197 -3.92 -11.18 -6.36
C LYS A 197 -4.49 -9.78 -6.43
N GLU A 198 -5.00 -9.31 -5.31
CA GLU A 198 -5.66 -8.02 -5.23
C GLU A 198 -5.51 -7.43 -3.84
N ILE A 199 -5.26 -6.12 -3.81
CA ILE A 199 -5.38 -5.30 -2.62
C ILE A 199 -6.36 -4.18 -2.95
N LYS A 200 -7.44 -4.08 -2.17
CA LYS A 200 -8.45 -3.04 -2.34
C LYS A 200 -8.69 -2.34 -1.01
N PHE A 201 -8.77 -1.01 -1.03
CA PHE A 201 -9.26 -0.27 0.12
C PHE A 201 -10.03 0.97 -0.32
N GLN A 202 -11.01 1.34 0.48
CA GLN A 202 -11.88 2.47 0.17
C GLN A 202 -12.46 3.09 1.44
N SER A 203 -12.73 4.40 1.39
CA SER A 203 -13.40 5.11 2.48
C SER A 203 -14.71 4.41 2.84
N ILE A 204 -14.97 4.22 4.14
CA ILE A 204 -16.14 3.46 4.59
C ILE A 204 -17.46 4.19 4.25
N GLU A 205 -17.42 5.51 4.20
CA GLU A 205 -18.55 6.40 3.90
C GLU A 205 -19.11 6.18 2.50
N LEU A 206 -18.28 5.67 1.56
CA LEU A 206 -18.73 5.30 0.21
C LEU A 206 -19.78 4.18 0.22
N TRP A 207 -19.96 3.47 1.35
CA TRP A 207 -20.89 2.34 1.51
C TRP A 207 -21.96 2.57 2.57
N GLN A 208 -21.93 3.73 3.23
CA GLN A 208 -22.93 4.08 4.23
C GLN A 208 -24.06 4.83 3.52
N LYS A 209 -25.06 4.07 3.06
CA LYS A 209 -26.38 4.57 2.66
C LYS A 209 -27.47 3.67 3.25
#